data_AF-A0AA43G0S5-F1
#
_entry.id   AF-A0AA43G0S5-F1
#
_cell.length_a   1.000
_cell.length_b   1.000
_cell.length_c   1.000
_cell.angle_alpha   90.00
_cell.angle_beta   90.00
_cell.angle_gamma   90.00
#
_symmetry.space_group_name_H-M   'P 1'
#
loop_
_entity.id
_entity.type
_entity.pdbx_description
1 polymer ?
#
loop_
_entity_poly.entity_id
_entity_poly.type
_entity_poly.pdbx_seq_one_letter_code
_entity_poly.pdbx_strand_id
1 'polypeptide(L)'
;MKIEHYQRLTKQAVALIESETDLIANLANISSLLFMELDNLNWAGFYLMKQDLAKEKDELVLGPFQGQPACVRIPIGRGVCGTAVATNTVQRIHDVHEFEGHIACDAASNSEIVIPFSIDGKVVGVLDIDSPNIGRFSQIDEDGLTFFMAEVEKVLNSHANKA
;
A
#
# COMPACT_ATOMS: atom_id res chain seq x y z
N MET A 1 -5.54 -12.89 10.69
CA MET A 1 -6.26 -13.61 9.61
C MET A 1 -5.59 -14.97 9.34
N LYS A 2 -6.11 -15.82 8.44
CA LYS A 2 -5.41 -17.05 8.00
C LYS A 2 -4.87 -16.88 6.58
N ILE A 3 -3.83 -17.63 6.23
CA ILE A 3 -3.17 -17.52 4.91
C ILE A 3 -4.12 -17.85 3.75
N GLU A 4 -5.07 -18.77 3.93
CA GLU A 4 -6.04 -19.14 2.89
C GLU A 4 -6.96 -17.97 2.52
N HIS A 5 -7.24 -17.06 3.47
CA HIS A 5 -8.01 -15.84 3.18
C HIS A 5 -7.25 -14.94 2.23
N TYR A 6 -5.97 -14.70 2.50
CA TYR A 6 -5.11 -13.90 1.62
C TYR A 6 -4.93 -14.55 0.24
N GLN A 7 -4.84 -15.87 0.17
CA GLN A 7 -4.80 -16.58 -1.12
C GLN A 7 -6.08 -16.37 -1.94
N ARG A 8 -7.26 -16.40 -1.30
CA ARG A 8 -8.54 -16.11 -1.96
C ARG A 8 -8.62 -14.65 -2.40
N LEU A 9 -8.28 -13.73 -1.50
CA LEU A 9 -8.25 -12.29 -1.75
C LEU A 9 -7.33 -11.95 -2.93
N THR A 10 -6.17 -12.58 -3.00
CA THR A 10 -5.22 -12.43 -4.11
C THR A 10 -5.82 -12.87 -5.44
N LYS A 11 -6.49 -14.03 -5.48
CA LYS A 11 -7.17 -14.50 -6.70
C LYS A 11 -8.27 -13.54 -7.15
N GLN A 12 -9.03 -12.98 -6.20
CA GLN A 12 -10.06 -11.99 -6.50
C GLN A 12 -9.46 -10.71 -7.07
N ALA A 13 -8.37 -10.19 -6.47
CA ALA A 13 -7.71 -8.99 -6.97
C ALA A 13 -7.13 -9.20 -8.37
N VAL A 14 -6.40 -10.30 -8.61
CA VAL A 14 -5.85 -10.63 -9.93
C VAL A 14 -6.95 -10.69 -10.99
N ALA A 15 -8.05 -11.42 -10.73
CA ALA A 15 -9.17 -11.50 -11.65
C ALA A 15 -9.88 -10.15 -11.88
N LEU A 16 -9.88 -9.27 -10.87
CA LEU A 16 -10.50 -7.95 -10.96
C LEU A 16 -9.72 -7.01 -11.87
N ILE A 17 -8.39 -7.14 -11.92
CA ILE A 17 -7.52 -6.22 -12.66
C ILE A 17 -6.95 -6.83 -13.96
N GLU A 18 -7.09 -8.14 -14.21
CA GLU A 18 -6.40 -8.81 -15.34
C GLU A 18 -6.72 -8.21 -16.72
N SER A 19 -7.95 -7.74 -16.93
CA SER A 19 -8.42 -7.21 -18.22
C SER A 19 -8.40 -5.69 -18.33
N GLU A 20 -8.10 -4.97 -17.25
CA GLU A 20 -8.09 -3.51 -17.21
C GLU A 20 -6.65 -3.00 -17.13
N THR A 21 -6.28 -2.08 -18.00
CA THR A 21 -4.92 -1.53 -18.08
C THR A 21 -4.76 -0.18 -17.38
N ASP A 22 -5.86 0.51 -17.07
CA ASP A 22 -5.81 1.78 -16.35
C ASP A 22 -5.37 1.56 -14.90
N LEU A 23 -4.19 2.10 -14.58
CA LEU A 23 -3.58 1.95 -13.26
C LEU A 23 -4.48 2.52 -12.15
N ILE A 24 -5.12 3.66 -12.37
CA ILE A 24 -5.92 4.31 -11.34
C ILE A 24 -7.18 3.51 -11.04
N ALA A 25 -7.87 3.00 -12.08
CA ALA A 25 -9.01 2.12 -11.94
C ALA A 25 -8.64 0.84 -11.16
N ASN A 26 -7.51 0.22 -11.50
CA ASN A 26 -7.02 -0.98 -10.84
C ASN A 26 -6.71 -0.72 -9.36
N LEU A 27 -5.95 0.33 -9.03
CA LEU A 27 -5.62 0.67 -7.65
C LEU A 27 -6.86 1.07 -6.83
N ALA A 28 -7.82 1.76 -7.44
CA ALA A 28 -9.09 2.08 -6.78
C ALA A 28 -9.86 0.81 -6.40
N ASN A 29 -10.00 -0.12 -7.34
CA ASN A 29 -10.67 -1.40 -7.11
C ASN A 29 -9.94 -2.27 -6.07
N ILE A 30 -8.60 -2.31 -6.10
CA ILE A 30 -7.81 -3.03 -5.11
C ILE A 30 -8.00 -2.45 -3.72
N SER A 31 -7.93 -1.11 -3.57
CA SER A 31 -8.14 -0.47 -2.26
C SER A 31 -9.53 -0.77 -1.69
N SER A 32 -10.57 -0.73 -2.53
CA SER A 32 -11.94 -1.11 -2.17
C SER A 32 -12.04 -2.56 -1.72
N LEU A 33 -11.45 -3.49 -2.48
CA LEU A 33 -11.47 -4.92 -2.15
C LEU A 33 -10.76 -5.21 -0.83
N LEU A 34 -9.57 -4.62 -0.60
CA LEU A 34 -8.82 -4.77 0.65
C LEU A 34 -9.63 -4.24 1.84
N PHE A 35 -10.21 -3.05 1.73
CA PHE A 35 -10.98 -2.43 2.81
C PHE A 35 -12.26 -3.19 3.14
N MET A 36 -12.87 -3.86 2.15
CA MET A 36 -14.05 -4.70 2.34
C MET A 36 -13.73 -6.06 2.96
N GLU A 37 -12.62 -6.69 2.58
CA GLU A 37 -12.30 -8.09 2.97
C GLU A 37 -11.42 -8.20 4.22
N LEU A 38 -10.82 -7.11 4.69
CA LEU A 38 -9.97 -7.09 5.87
C LEU A 38 -10.66 -6.34 7.01
N ASP A 39 -10.91 -7.03 8.12
CA ASP A 39 -11.55 -6.44 9.28
C ASP A 39 -10.63 -5.48 10.05
N ASN A 40 -11.24 -4.54 10.76
CA ASN A 40 -10.58 -3.61 11.68
C ASN A 40 -9.53 -2.72 11.00
N LEU A 41 -9.85 -2.20 9.82
CA LEU A 41 -9.07 -1.17 9.15
C LEU A 41 -9.77 0.19 9.28
N ASN A 42 -9.00 1.27 9.39
CA ASN A 42 -9.49 2.64 9.20
C ASN A 42 -9.01 3.25 7.88
N TRP A 43 -7.95 2.68 7.28
CA TRP A 43 -7.42 3.14 6.01
C TRP A 43 -6.80 1.98 5.21
N ALA A 44 -6.99 2.00 3.89
CA ALA A 44 -6.28 1.11 2.96
C ALA A 44 -6.18 1.77 1.58
N GLY A 45 -4.99 1.86 1.02
CA GLY A 45 -4.80 2.60 -0.22
C GLY A 45 -3.36 2.71 -0.68
N PHE A 46 -3.13 3.63 -1.60
CA PHE A 46 -1.85 3.74 -2.29
C PHE A 46 -1.29 5.15 -2.22
N TYR A 47 0.03 5.23 -2.11
CA TYR A 47 0.78 6.41 -2.48
C TYR A 47 1.67 6.09 -3.67
N LEU A 48 1.71 7.00 -4.65
CA LEU A 48 2.43 6.83 -5.90
C LEU A 48 3.61 7.79 -5.97
N MET A 49 4.72 7.29 -6.48
CA MET A 49 5.90 8.10 -6.75
C MET A 49 5.57 9.14 -7.81
N LYS A 50 5.81 10.41 -7.49
CA LYS A 50 5.73 11.51 -8.45
C LYS A 50 7.00 12.34 -8.35
N GLN A 51 7.50 12.72 -9.52
CA GLN A 51 8.57 13.69 -9.62
C GLN A 51 8.02 15.08 -9.29
N ASP A 52 8.53 15.70 -8.23
CA ASP A 52 8.25 17.11 -7.96
C ASP A 52 9.15 17.96 -8.88
N LEU A 53 8.56 18.43 -9.99
CA LEU A 53 9.25 19.28 -10.97
C LEU A 53 9.74 20.61 -10.36
N ALA A 54 9.20 21.05 -9.22
CA ALA A 54 9.63 22.28 -8.55
C ALA A 54 10.75 22.05 -7.52
N LYS A 55 10.92 20.83 -7.00
CA LYS A 55 11.90 20.51 -5.94
C LYS A 55 13.03 19.57 -6.37
N GLU A 56 13.05 19.15 -7.64
CA GLU A 56 14.03 18.21 -8.21
C GLU A 56 14.18 16.90 -7.42
N LYS A 57 13.13 16.48 -6.70
CA LYS A 57 13.13 15.26 -5.90
C LYS A 57 11.83 14.51 -6.07
N ASP A 58 11.93 13.19 -6.06
CA ASP A 58 10.77 12.32 -6.04
C ASP A 58 10.14 12.32 -4.64
N GLU A 59 8.81 12.29 -4.60
CA GLU A 59 8.03 12.13 -3.37
C GLU A 59 6.81 11.24 -3.62
N LEU A 60 6.31 10.65 -2.54
CA LEU A 60 5.05 9.92 -2.57
C LEU A 60 3.89 10.92 -2.61
N VAL A 61 2.92 10.68 -3.49
CA VAL A 61 1.69 11.47 -3.61
C VAL A 61 0.49 10.55 -3.48
N LEU A 62 -0.51 10.99 -2.72
CA LEU A 62 -1.73 10.23 -2.44
C LEU A 62 -2.40 9.75 -3.74
N GLY A 63 -2.62 8.44 -3.83
CA GLY A 63 -3.34 7.75 -4.90
C GLY A 63 -4.73 7.30 -4.45
N PRO A 64 -5.35 6.30 -5.11
CA PRO A 64 -6.63 5.75 -4.68
C PRO A 64 -6.56 5.09 -3.30
N PHE A 65 -7.60 5.29 -2.49
CA PHE A 65 -7.68 4.74 -1.13
C PHE A 65 -9.13 4.62 -0.65
N GLN A 66 -9.33 3.89 0.45
CA GLN A 66 -10.53 3.87 1.27
C GLN A 66 -10.18 4.33 2.69
N GLY A 67 -11.00 5.21 3.27
CA GLY A 67 -10.78 5.76 4.60
C GLY A 67 -11.08 7.26 4.67
N GLN A 68 -10.67 7.88 5.77
CA GLN A 68 -10.75 9.34 5.92
C GLN A 68 -9.69 10.05 5.05
N PRO A 69 -9.86 11.36 4.75
CA PRO A 69 -8.83 12.15 4.09
C PRO A 69 -7.47 12.04 4.79
N ALA A 70 -6.40 11.88 4.00
CA ALA A 70 -5.04 11.63 4.49
C ALA A 70 -4.04 12.68 3.99
N CYS A 71 -2.76 12.53 4.36
CA CYS A 71 -1.67 13.37 3.87
C CYS A 71 -1.58 13.29 2.34
N VAL A 72 -1.38 14.42 1.66
CA VAL A 72 -1.32 14.41 0.19
C VAL A 72 0.08 14.06 -0.33
N ARG A 73 1.14 14.46 0.39
CA ARG A 73 2.54 14.28 -0.04
C ARG A 73 3.40 13.78 1.11
N ILE A 74 4.25 12.79 0.85
CA ILE A 74 5.16 12.18 1.83
C ILE A 74 6.58 12.16 1.23
N PRO A 75 7.56 12.85 1.85
CA PRO A 75 8.95 12.76 1.41
C PRO A 75 9.52 11.36 1.59
N ILE A 76 10.40 10.93 0.68
CA ILE A 76 11.12 9.65 0.80
C ILE A 76 11.96 9.64 2.09
N GLY A 77 11.93 8.52 2.81
CA GLY A 77 12.60 8.33 4.10
C GLY A 77 11.92 9.01 5.30
N ARG A 78 10.70 9.52 5.13
CA ARG A 78 9.93 10.16 6.21
C ARG A 78 8.62 9.40 6.47
N GLY A 79 8.31 9.17 7.74
CA GLY A 79 7.20 8.33 8.14
C GLY A 79 7.37 6.88 7.68
N VAL A 80 6.36 6.06 7.94
CA VAL A 80 6.40 4.63 7.62
C VAL A 80 6.38 4.42 6.10
N CYS A 81 5.45 5.07 5.39
CA CYS A 81 5.37 5.12 3.93
C CYS A 81 6.70 5.52 3.24
N GLY A 82 7.29 6.64 3.63
CA GLY A 82 8.56 7.09 3.04
C GLY A 82 9.72 6.15 3.36
N THR A 83 9.73 5.52 4.54
CA THR A 83 10.76 4.54 4.94
C THR A 83 10.65 3.25 4.12
N ALA A 84 9.44 2.79 3.83
CA ALA A 84 9.20 1.62 2.98
C ALA A 84 9.81 1.79 1.60
N VAL A 85 9.62 2.97 0.98
CA VAL A 85 10.26 3.33 -0.30
C VAL A 85 11.77 3.41 -0.18
N ALA A 86 12.28 4.14 0.82
CA ALA A 86 13.71 4.40 0.96
C ALA A 86 14.54 3.11 1.17
N THR A 87 13.95 2.15 1.88
CA THR A 87 14.59 0.86 2.17
C THR A 87 14.23 -0.22 1.14
N ASN A 88 13.17 -0.01 0.36
CA ASN A 88 12.52 -1.03 -0.46
C ASN A 88 12.20 -2.31 0.33
N THR A 89 11.66 -2.13 1.54
CA THR A 89 11.27 -3.24 2.42
C THR A 89 9.91 -2.98 3.05
N VAL A 90 9.19 -4.07 3.35
CA VAL A 90 7.91 -4.01 4.07
C VAL A 90 8.14 -3.41 5.46
N GLN A 91 7.28 -2.47 5.85
CA GLN A 91 7.25 -1.91 7.20
C GLN A 91 6.00 -2.42 7.89
N ARG A 92 6.13 -3.28 8.90
CA ARG A 92 5.01 -3.72 9.75
C ARG A 92 5.15 -3.14 11.14
N ILE A 93 4.39 -2.10 11.42
CA ILE A 93 4.51 -1.29 12.64
C ILE A 93 3.45 -1.75 13.64
N HIS A 94 3.90 -2.28 14.78
CA HIS A 94 3.02 -2.77 15.82
C HIS A 94 2.28 -1.64 16.55
N ASP A 95 2.99 -0.55 16.85
CA ASP A 95 2.43 0.68 17.43
C ASP A 95 3.04 1.88 16.69
N VAL A 96 2.22 2.66 15.97
CA VAL A 96 2.69 3.81 15.19
C VAL A 96 3.22 4.94 16.07
N HIS A 97 2.79 5.02 17.32
CA HIS A 97 3.25 6.06 18.26
C HIS A 97 4.67 5.79 18.76
N GLU A 98 5.16 4.56 18.63
CA GLU A 98 6.54 4.18 18.95
C GLU A 98 7.50 4.32 17.75
N PHE A 99 6.99 4.61 16.55
CA PHE A 99 7.80 4.75 15.34
C PHE A 99 8.48 6.13 15.28
N GLU A 100 9.82 6.15 15.24
CA GLU A 100 10.58 7.40 15.18
C GLU A 100 10.30 8.15 13.86
N GLY A 101 9.87 9.41 13.97
CA GLY A 101 9.55 10.23 12.80
C GLY A 101 8.21 9.88 12.15
N HIS A 102 7.28 9.26 12.90
CA HIS A 102 5.90 9.05 12.49
C HIS A 102 5.25 10.37 12.01
N ILE A 103 4.62 10.30 10.84
CA ILE A 103 3.79 11.37 10.28
C ILE A 103 2.35 10.90 10.43
N ALA A 104 1.71 11.31 11.52
CA ALA A 104 0.31 10.95 11.75
C ALA A 104 -0.59 11.66 10.73
N CYS A 105 -1.20 10.90 9.82
CA CYS A 105 -2.18 11.40 8.86
C CYS A 105 -3.62 11.19 9.36
N ASP A 106 -3.89 10.09 10.07
CA ASP A 106 -5.13 9.84 10.81
C ASP A 106 -4.80 9.62 12.29
N ALA A 107 -5.43 10.39 13.18
CA ALA A 107 -5.24 10.27 14.62
C ALA A 107 -5.85 8.97 15.19
N ALA A 108 -6.70 8.28 14.43
CA ALA A 108 -7.26 7.00 14.82
C ALA A 108 -6.29 5.83 14.59
N SER A 109 -5.28 5.96 13.73
CA SER A 109 -4.34 4.88 13.41
C SER A 109 -3.44 4.55 14.61
N ASN A 110 -3.34 3.25 14.92
CA ASN A 110 -2.54 2.71 16.01
C ASN A 110 -1.56 1.62 15.55
N SER A 111 -1.79 0.96 14.41
CA SER A 111 -0.80 0.10 13.74
C SER A 111 -0.91 0.26 12.23
N GLU A 112 0.17 -0.02 11.52
CA GLU A 112 0.31 0.25 10.08
C GLU A 112 1.12 -0.86 9.41
N ILE A 113 0.76 -1.24 8.18
CA ILE A 113 1.60 -2.06 7.31
C ILE A 113 1.74 -1.42 5.94
N VAL A 114 2.99 -1.20 5.52
CA VAL A 114 3.33 -0.59 4.24
C VAL A 114 4.16 -1.55 3.40
N ILE A 115 3.73 -1.77 2.16
CA ILE A 115 4.37 -2.67 1.20
C ILE A 115 4.75 -1.88 -0.05
N PRO A 116 6.05 -1.69 -0.35
CA PRO A 116 6.48 -1.08 -1.59
C PRO A 116 6.19 -2.00 -2.78
N PHE A 117 5.88 -1.40 -3.93
CA PHE A 117 5.67 -2.14 -5.18
C PHE A 117 6.35 -1.45 -6.37
N SER A 118 6.69 -2.26 -7.36
CA SER A 118 7.51 -1.85 -8.50
C SER A 118 6.82 -2.08 -9.85
N ILE A 119 7.03 -1.16 -10.78
CA ILE A 119 6.69 -1.36 -12.20
C ILE A 119 7.98 -1.17 -13.00
N ASP A 120 8.26 -2.10 -13.91
CA ASP A 120 9.50 -2.18 -14.70
C ASP A 120 10.78 -2.11 -13.85
N GLY A 121 10.76 -2.80 -12.71
CA GLY A 121 11.89 -2.88 -11.78
C GLY A 121 12.20 -1.60 -11.00
N LYS A 122 11.30 -0.60 -11.05
CA LYS A 122 11.41 0.64 -10.28
C LYS A 122 10.29 0.72 -9.26
N VAL A 123 10.59 1.09 -8.02
CA VAL A 123 9.57 1.37 -6.99
C VAL A 123 8.73 2.55 -7.46
N VAL A 124 7.44 2.29 -7.71
CA VAL A 124 6.49 3.30 -8.20
C VAL A 124 5.50 3.75 -7.13
N GLY A 125 5.53 3.14 -5.95
CA GLY A 125 4.64 3.50 -4.86
C GLY A 125 4.67 2.50 -3.71
N VAL A 126 3.70 2.66 -2.82
CA VAL A 126 3.43 1.76 -1.70
C VAL A 126 1.93 1.46 -1.62
N LEU A 127 1.60 0.24 -1.21
CA LEU A 127 0.33 -0.09 -0.56
C LEU A 127 0.49 0.22 0.92
N ASP A 128 -0.43 1.00 1.48
CA ASP A 128 -0.46 1.39 2.88
C ASP A 128 -1.81 0.99 3.49
N ILE A 129 -1.79 0.45 4.70
CA ILE A 129 -2.95 -0.08 5.40
C ILE A 129 -2.81 0.20 6.89
N ASP A 130 -3.79 0.93 7.43
CA ASP A 130 -3.86 1.31 8.83
C ASP A 130 -4.97 0.56 9.58
N SER A 131 -4.76 0.46 10.90
CA SER A 131 -5.77 -0.01 11.83
C SER A 131 -5.89 0.88 13.05
N PRO A 132 -7.11 1.06 13.60
CA PRO A 132 -7.29 1.69 14.90
C PRO A 132 -6.90 0.79 16.08
N ASN A 133 -6.49 -0.46 15.82
CA ASN A 133 -6.03 -1.37 16.86
C ASN A 133 -4.50 -1.41 16.87
N ILE A 134 -3.89 -1.37 18.06
CA ILE A 134 -2.47 -1.67 18.24
C ILE A 134 -2.22 -3.14 17.86
N GLY A 135 -1.14 -3.41 17.14
CA GLY A 135 -0.72 -4.77 16.79
C GLY A 135 -1.70 -5.52 15.88
N ARG A 136 -2.46 -4.83 15.03
CA ARG A 136 -3.43 -5.46 14.12
C ARG A 136 -2.77 -6.43 13.14
N PHE A 137 -1.56 -6.11 12.69
CA PHE A 137 -0.86 -6.85 11.65
C PHE A 137 0.13 -7.84 12.27
N SER A 138 -0.17 -9.14 12.11
CA SER A 138 0.69 -10.25 12.47
C SER A 138 1.65 -10.61 11.33
N GLN A 139 2.58 -11.54 11.57
CA GLN A 139 3.43 -12.07 10.50
C GLN A 139 2.61 -12.74 9.38
N ILE A 140 1.48 -13.38 9.70
CA ILE A 140 0.61 -13.98 8.68
C ILE A 140 0.00 -12.90 7.77
N ASP A 141 -0.30 -11.73 8.33
CA ASP A 141 -0.81 -10.60 7.55
C ASP A 141 0.29 -10.02 6.65
N GLU A 142 1.52 -9.90 7.15
CA GLU A 142 2.68 -9.51 6.35
C GLU A 142 2.93 -10.46 5.18
N ASP A 143 3.02 -11.76 5.45
CA ASP A 143 3.30 -12.78 4.43
C ASP A 143 2.18 -12.81 3.39
N GLY A 144 0.92 -12.73 3.84
CA GLY A 144 -0.26 -12.76 2.99
C GLY A 144 -0.41 -11.52 2.11
N LEU A 145 -0.19 -10.33 2.67
CA LEU A 145 -0.27 -9.07 1.93
C LEU A 145 0.94 -8.86 1.01
N THR A 146 2.12 -9.33 1.40
CA THR A 146 3.31 -9.32 0.53
C THR A 146 3.09 -10.22 -0.67
N PHE A 147 2.56 -11.43 -0.46
CA PHE A 147 2.18 -12.31 -1.57
C PHE A 147 1.10 -11.68 -2.46
N PHE A 148 0.06 -11.10 -1.85
CA PHE A 148 -0.99 -10.38 -2.57
C PHE A 148 -0.41 -9.31 -3.49
N MET A 149 0.44 -8.43 -2.95
CA MET A 149 0.99 -7.31 -3.71
C MET A 149 1.95 -7.80 -4.79
N ALA A 150 2.71 -8.87 -4.55
CA ALA A 150 3.56 -9.48 -5.57
C ALA A 150 2.77 -10.03 -6.77
N GLU A 151 1.59 -10.64 -6.55
CA GLU A 151 0.75 -11.11 -7.64
C GLU A 151 0.06 -9.95 -8.38
N VAL A 152 -0.40 -8.92 -7.66
CA VAL A 152 -0.91 -7.69 -8.28
C VAL A 152 0.16 -7.03 -9.13
N GLU A 153 1.38 -6.92 -8.60
CA GLU A 153 2.53 -6.33 -9.30
C GLU A 153 2.82 -7.06 -10.62
N LYS A 154 2.77 -8.40 -10.65
CA LYS A 154 2.93 -9.17 -11.90
C LYS A 154 1.90 -8.79 -12.96
N VAL A 155 0.64 -8.60 -12.56
CA VAL A 155 -0.42 -8.21 -13.49
C VAL A 155 -0.19 -6.80 -14.01
N LEU A 156 0.12 -5.83 -13.13
CA LEU A 156 0.40 -4.45 -13.52
C LEU A 156 1.59 -4.36 -14.49
N ASN A 157 2.67 -5.10 -14.22
CA ASN A 157 3.81 -5.20 -15.14
C ASN A 157 3.44 -5.86 -16.48
N SER A 158 2.50 -6.82 -16.49
CA SER A 158 2.04 -7.44 -17.75
C SER A 158 1.28 -6.47 -18.65
N HIS A 159 0.69 -5.42 -18.09
CA HIS A 159 0.01 -4.35 -18.84
C HIS A 159 1.00 -3.33 -19.40
N ALA A 160 2.00 -2.94 -18.60
CA ALA A 160 3.04 -2.00 -19.01
C ALA A 160 3.81 -2.49 -20.25
N ASN A 161 4.05 -3.81 -20.35
CA ASN A 161 4.72 -4.43 -21.49
C ASN A 161 3.85 -4.53 -22.77
N LYS A 162 2.58 -4.13 -22.72
CA LYS A 162 1.64 -4.17 -23.86
C LYS A 162 1.28 -2.78 -24.41
N ALA A 163 1.70 -1.72 -23.74
CA ALA A 163 1.52 -0.33 -24.17
C ALA A 163 2.71 0.15 -25.01
#